data_AF-A0A9Q0ZP92-F1
#
_entry.id   AF-A0A9Q0ZP92-F1
#
_cell.length_a   1.000
_cell.length_b   1.000
_cell.length_c   1.000
_cell.angle_alpha   90.00
_cell.angle_beta   90.00
_cell.angle_gamma   90.00
#
_symmetry.space_group_name_H-M   'P 1'
#
loop_
_entity.id
_entity.type
_entity.pdbx_description
1 polymer ?
#
loop_
_entity_poly.entity_id
_entity_poly.type
_entity_poly.pdbx_seq_one_letter_code
_entity_poly.pdbx_strand_id
1 'polypeptide(L)'
;MQLSSTPRCTMELQATGCKNSSGSRVEQLCLMQRLQTNSSSLVASAITWTSSVDGETYLKIKVVNFGNRQVSLKVSVDGLGLNSLLSGATKTVLTSSNVMDENSFTDPNKVAPDLSLLENADRDMNIILSPYSLTSLDLLTESNNIRMPQTNSSARPSI
;
A
#
# COMPACT_ATOMS: atom_id res chain seq x y z
N MET A 1 5.92 23.55 -29.50
CA MET A 1 6.41 22.45 -28.64
C MET A 1 5.42 22.30 -27.50
N GLN A 2 4.52 21.31 -27.56
CA GLN A 2 3.45 21.16 -26.59
C GLN A 2 4.01 20.36 -25.41
N LEU A 3 4.21 21.02 -24.27
CA LEU A 3 4.59 20.38 -23.01
C LEU A 3 3.47 19.40 -22.64
N SER A 4 3.67 18.11 -22.96
CA SER A 4 2.79 17.03 -22.56
C SER A 4 2.82 16.93 -21.03
N SER A 5 1.86 17.56 -20.35
CA SER A 5 1.73 17.44 -18.90
C SER A 5 1.36 16.00 -18.52
N THR A 6 2.19 15.35 -17.72
CA THR A 6 1.86 14.03 -17.14
C THR A 6 0.59 14.15 -16.29
N PRO A 7 -0.43 13.30 -16.52
CA PRO A 7 -1.64 13.32 -15.68
C PRO A 7 -1.28 13.08 -14.22
N ARG A 8 -1.86 13.90 -13.33
CA ARG A 8 -1.69 13.81 -11.88
C ARG A 8 -2.95 13.24 -11.24
N CYS A 9 -2.78 12.27 -10.35
CA CYS A 9 -3.86 11.69 -9.56
C CYS A 9 -3.46 11.64 -8.09
N THR A 10 -4.43 11.64 -7.19
CA THR A 10 -4.20 11.65 -5.73
C THR A 10 -4.93 10.49 -5.07
N MET A 11 -4.22 9.78 -4.21
CA MET A 11 -4.74 8.73 -3.36
C MET A 11 -4.59 9.15 -1.91
N GLU A 12 -5.72 9.27 -1.21
CA GLU A 12 -5.72 9.56 0.23
C GLU A 12 -6.19 8.30 0.96
N LEU A 13 -5.32 7.76 1.80
CA LEU A 13 -5.64 6.62 2.64
C LEU A 13 -5.91 7.12 4.05
N GLN A 14 -7.18 7.07 4.44
CA GLN A 14 -7.64 7.36 5.80
C GLN A 14 -8.11 6.07 6.47
N ALA A 15 -7.45 5.72 7.58
CA ALA A 15 -7.87 4.59 8.40
C ALA A 15 -9.13 4.91 9.20
N THR A 16 -10.29 4.47 8.69
CA THR A 16 -11.57 4.61 9.40
C THR A 16 -12.09 3.22 9.80
N GLY A 17 -11.90 2.84 11.06
CA GLY A 17 -12.59 1.72 11.69
C GLY A 17 -12.11 0.31 11.29
N CYS A 18 -10.98 -0.12 11.83
CA CYS A 18 -10.60 -1.54 11.88
C CYS A 18 -11.56 -2.28 12.85
N LYS A 19 -12.35 -3.25 12.38
CA LYS A 19 -13.11 -4.13 13.28
C LYS A 19 -12.23 -5.29 13.72
N ASN A 20 -11.99 -5.39 15.02
CA ASN A 20 -11.25 -6.49 15.61
C ASN A 20 -12.25 -7.63 15.84
N SER A 21 -12.07 -8.80 15.22
CA SER A 21 -12.88 -9.99 15.57
C SER A 21 -12.25 -10.67 16.76
N SER A 22 -12.95 -10.68 17.89
CA SER A 22 -12.44 -11.07 19.22
C SER A 22 -12.35 -12.59 19.45
N GLY A 23 -12.06 -13.42 18.44
CA GLY A 23 -12.20 -14.88 18.60
C GLY A 23 -11.38 -15.79 17.70
N SER A 24 -10.60 -15.29 16.74
CA SER A 24 -9.69 -16.13 15.96
C SER A 24 -8.49 -15.32 15.48
N ARG A 25 -7.38 -15.99 15.17
CA ARG A 25 -6.20 -15.42 14.50
C ARG A 25 -6.58 -15.00 13.06
N VAL A 26 -7.47 -14.03 12.93
CA VAL A 26 -7.82 -13.44 11.64
C VAL A 26 -6.84 -12.32 11.34
N GLU A 27 -6.14 -12.47 10.23
CA GLU A 27 -5.45 -11.40 9.52
C GLU A 27 -6.39 -10.17 9.46
N GLN A 28 -5.98 -9.07 10.09
CA GLN A 28 -6.74 -7.84 10.15
C GLN A 28 -6.75 -7.19 8.75
N LEU A 29 -7.64 -7.65 7.86
CA LEU A 29 -7.84 -7.08 6.54
C LEU A 29 -8.62 -5.78 6.65
N CYS A 30 -7.92 -4.64 6.64
CA CYS A 30 -8.57 -3.34 6.60
C CYS A 30 -8.57 -2.78 5.17
N LEU A 31 -9.75 -2.65 4.56
CA LEU A 31 -9.90 -2.03 3.25
C LEU A 31 -9.89 -0.51 3.42
N MET A 32 -8.83 0.14 2.95
CA MET A 32 -8.70 1.59 2.95
C MET A 32 -9.13 2.12 1.58
N GLN A 33 -10.28 2.79 1.47
CA GLN A 33 -10.80 3.27 0.19
C GLN A 33 -11.11 4.76 0.20
N ARG A 34 -10.16 5.56 -0.32
CA ARG A 34 -10.48 6.83 -0.99
C ARG A 34 -9.45 7.18 -2.06
N LEU A 35 -9.53 6.51 -3.20
CA LEU A 35 -8.80 6.94 -4.40
C LEU A 35 -9.60 8.10 -5.06
N GLN A 36 -9.10 9.33 -4.97
CA GLN A 36 -9.68 10.49 -5.66
C GLN A 36 -8.99 10.65 -7.03
N THR A 37 -9.45 9.91 -8.04
CA THR A 37 -8.93 10.07 -9.41
C THR A 37 -9.87 10.94 -10.25
N ASN A 38 -9.28 11.76 -11.10
CA ASN A 38 -9.96 12.31 -12.28
C ASN A 38 -9.72 11.41 -13.52
N SER A 39 -9.19 10.20 -13.33
CA SER A 39 -8.78 9.28 -14.40
C SER A 39 -9.52 7.96 -14.31
N SER A 40 -10.29 7.64 -15.35
CA SER A 40 -10.93 6.33 -15.51
C SER A 40 -9.93 5.19 -15.75
N SER A 41 -8.64 5.49 -15.93
CA SER A 41 -7.60 4.51 -16.22
C SER A 41 -6.88 3.96 -14.97
N LEU A 42 -7.27 4.40 -13.77
CA LEU A 42 -6.61 4.02 -12.52
C LEU A 42 -7.58 3.34 -11.57
N VAL A 43 -7.13 2.22 -11.01
CA VAL A 43 -7.79 1.54 -9.91
C VAL A 43 -6.75 1.27 -8.84
N ALA A 44 -7.11 1.48 -7.57
CA ALA A 44 -6.22 1.20 -6.46
C ALA A 44 -6.98 0.56 -5.31
N SER A 45 -6.27 -0.24 -4.53
CA SER A 45 -6.72 -0.78 -3.26
C SER A 45 -5.58 -0.75 -2.27
N ALA A 46 -5.92 -0.75 -0.99
CA ALA A 46 -4.94 -0.83 0.08
C ALA A 46 -5.45 -1.75 1.18
N ILE A 47 -4.53 -2.56 1.70
CA ILE A 47 -4.78 -3.52 2.77
C ILE A 47 -3.68 -3.42 3.81
N THR A 48 -4.06 -3.51 5.07
CA THR A 48 -3.13 -3.82 6.15
C THR A 48 -3.06 -5.33 6.36
N TRP A 49 -1.89 -5.86 6.64
CA TRP A 49 -1.74 -7.26 7.04
C TRP A 49 -0.58 -7.41 8.02
N THR A 50 -0.71 -8.34 8.97
CA THR A 50 0.39 -8.70 9.87
C THR A 50 1.05 -9.96 9.35
N SER A 51 2.34 -9.89 9.14
CA SER A 51 3.14 -10.98 8.62
C SER A 51 3.37 -12.04 9.68
N SER A 52 3.13 -13.29 9.29
CA SER A 52 3.39 -14.45 10.15
C SER A 52 4.88 -14.82 10.24
N VAL A 53 5.73 -14.21 9.39
CA VAL A 53 7.16 -14.51 9.31
C VAL A 53 7.96 -13.67 10.30
N ASP A 54 7.71 -12.37 10.35
CA ASP A 54 8.42 -11.39 11.17
C ASP A 54 7.53 -10.77 12.27
N GLY A 55 6.22 -11.00 12.24
CA GLY A 55 5.26 -10.43 13.21
C GLY A 55 4.92 -8.96 12.93
N GLU A 56 5.45 -8.38 11.86
CA GLU A 56 5.31 -6.97 11.55
C GLU A 56 4.02 -6.68 10.77
N THR A 57 3.44 -5.51 11.00
CA THR A 57 2.28 -5.05 10.23
C THR A 57 2.73 -4.21 9.05
N TYR A 58 2.17 -4.51 7.89
CA TYR A 58 2.48 -3.85 6.62
C TYR A 58 1.21 -3.27 6.00
N LEU A 59 1.33 -2.06 5.46
CA LEU A 59 0.37 -1.49 4.54
C LEU A 59 0.80 -1.82 3.11
N LYS A 60 -0.03 -2.59 2.41
CA LYS A 60 0.13 -2.96 1.01
C LYS A 60 -0.82 -2.15 0.15
N ILE A 61 -0.29 -1.32 -0.74
CA ILE A 61 -1.06 -0.53 -1.70
C ILE A 61 -0.87 -1.14 -3.08
N LYS A 62 -1.95 -1.49 -3.78
CA LYS A 62 -1.93 -2.00 -5.14
C LYS A 62 -2.58 -1.00 -6.06
N VAL A 63 -1.91 -0.65 -7.15
CA VAL A 63 -2.40 0.30 -8.15
C VAL A 63 -2.26 -0.29 -9.53
N VAL A 64 -3.33 -0.22 -10.32
CA VAL A 64 -3.35 -0.59 -11.73
C VAL A 64 -3.49 0.66 -12.57
N ASN A 65 -2.60 0.84 -13.53
CA ASN A 65 -2.73 1.82 -14.60
C ASN A 65 -3.07 1.11 -15.91
N PHE A 66 -4.33 1.17 -16.31
CA PHE A 66 -4.81 0.66 -17.60
C PHE A 66 -4.50 1.61 -18.77
N GLY A 67 -4.03 2.82 -18.48
CA GLY A 67 -3.78 3.85 -19.47
C GLY A 67 -2.50 3.59 -20.26
N ASN A 68 -2.48 4.12 -21.49
CA ASN A 68 -1.29 4.15 -22.35
C ASN A 68 -0.31 5.27 -22.01
N ARG A 69 -0.54 5.99 -20.90
CA ARG A 69 0.28 7.11 -20.44
C ARG A 69 0.79 6.84 -19.05
N GLN A 70 1.98 7.37 -18.80
CA GLN A 70 2.53 7.45 -17.46
C GLN A 70 1.65 8.37 -16.60
N VAL A 71 1.48 8.00 -15.32
CA VAL A 71 0.70 8.77 -14.35
C VAL A 71 1.60 9.11 -13.15
N SER A 72 1.53 10.37 -12.70
CA SER A 72 2.09 10.77 -11.41
C SER A 72 1.03 10.61 -10.33
N LEU A 73 1.19 9.61 -9.46
CA LEU A 73 0.30 9.36 -8.33
C LEU A 73 0.88 9.98 -7.06
N LYS A 74 0.15 10.91 -6.44
CA LYS A 74 0.42 11.35 -5.08
C LYS A 74 -0.27 10.41 -4.11
N VAL A 75 0.46 9.81 -3.18
CA VAL A 75 -0.06 8.96 -2.11
C VAL A 75 0.14 9.68 -0.79
N SER A 76 -0.94 9.83 -0.04
CA SER A 76 -0.94 10.39 1.32
C SER A 76 -1.52 9.36 2.27
N VAL A 77 -0.75 8.98 3.29
CA VAL A 77 -1.14 7.99 4.30
C VAL A 77 -1.23 8.65 5.67
N ASP A 78 -2.43 8.62 6.26
CA ASP A 78 -2.71 9.18 7.58
C ASP A 78 -3.33 8.14 8.53
N GLY A 79 -3.12 8.32 9.83
CA GLY A 79 -3.78 7.51 10.87
C GLY A 79 -3.22 6.10 11.13
N LEU A 80 -2.02 5.77 10.64
CA LEU A 80 -1.41 4.43 10.80
C LEU A 80 -0.16 4.38 11.69
N GLY A 81 0.14 5.45 12.45
CA GLY A 81 1.33 5.45 13.32
C GLY A 81 2.64 5.27 12.54
N LEU A 82 2.67 5.65 11.25
CA LEU A 82 3.87 5.69 10.44
C LEU A 82 4.81 6.75 11.04
N ASN A 83 5.63 6.35 11.99
CA ASN A 83 6.76 7.16 12.42
C ASN A 83 7.81 7.14 11.31
N SER A 84 8.73 8.09 11.35
CA SER A 84 9.67 8.55 10.30
C SER A 84 10.65 7.51 9.73
N LEU A 85 10.40 6.21 9.96
CA LEU A 85 11.20 5.12 9.44
C LEU A 85 10.35 4.21 8.52
N LEU A 86 9.88 4.75 7.40
CA LEU A 86 9.52 3.94 6.22
C LEU A 86 10.78 3.33 5.54
N SER A 87 11.83 3.07 6.34
CA SER A 87 13.06 2.45 5.88
C SER A 87 12.76 1.01 5.48
N GLY A 88 13.17 0.63 4.27
CA GLY A 88 12.89 -0.70 3.73
C GLY A 88 11.53 -0.83 3.05
N ALA A 89 10.79 0.27 2.84
CA ALA A 89 9.65 0.25 1.95
C ALA A 89 10.06 -0.27 0.56
N THR A 90 9.22 -1.12 -0.03
CA THR A 90 9.51 -1.72 -1.34
C THR A 90 8.41 -1.40 -2.34
N LYS A 91 8.81 -1.41 -3.61
CA LYS A 91 7.94 -1.25 -4.76
C LYS A 91 8.16 -2.42 -5.71
N THR A 92 7.07 -3.10 -6.05
CA THR A 92 7.06 -4.14 -7.08
C THR A 92 6.26 -3.66 -8.28
N VAL A 93 6.84 -3.68 -9.47
CA VAL A 93 6.17 -3.28 -10.71
C VAL A 93 6.08 -4.47 -11.65
N LEU A 94 4.89 -4.75 -12.17
CA LEU A 94 4.66 -5.68 -13.27
C LEU A 94 4.22 -4.89 -14.50
N THR A 95 5.03 -4.91 -15.53
CA THR A 95 4.77 -4.23 -16.81
C THR A 95 5.67 -4.83 -17.91
N SER A 96 5.46 -4.43 -19.16
CA SER A 96 6.32 -4.78 -20.28
C SER A 96 6.37 -3.66 -21.32
N SER A 97 7.28 -3.78 -22.29
CA SER A 97 7.41 -2.85 -23.40
C SER A 97 6.22 -2.87 -24.37
N ASN A 98 5.54 -4.02 -24.50
CA ASN A 98 4.37 -4.22 -25.36
C ASN A 98 3.26 -4.94 -24.58
N VAL A 99 2.01 -4.54 -24.81
CA VAL A 99 0.82 -5.15 -24.18
C VAL A 99 0.56 -6.60 -24.62
N MET A 100 1.19 -7.04 -25.71
CA MET A 100 1.13 -8.40 -26.23
C MET A 100 2.37 -9.24 -25.86
N ASP A 101 3.23 -8.74 -24.97
CA ASP A 101 4.39 -9.51 -24.52
C ASP A 101 3.96 -10.70 -23.64
N GLU A 102 4.56 -11.86 -23.91
CA GLU A 102 4.33 -13.11 -23.19
C GLU A 102 5.66 -13.77 -22.82
N ASN A 103 5.64 -14.56 -21.74
CA ASN A 103 6.77 -15.43 -21.39
C ASN A 103 6.77 -16.68 -22.26
N SER A 104 7.96 -17.14 -22.65
CA SER A 104 8.14 -18.35 -23.45
C SER A 104 9.20 -19.27 -22.86
N PHE A 105 9.38 -20.48 -23.39
CA PHE A 105 10.45 -21.38 -22.93
C PHE A 105 11.86 -20.81 -23.16
N THR A 106 12.05 -20.02 -24.21
CA THR A 106 13.34 -19.38 -24.51
C THR A 106 13.54 -18.07 -23.75
N ASP A 107 12.46 -17.45 -23.29
CA ASP A 107 12.49 -16.23 -22.49
C ASP A 107 11.38 -16.25 -21.42
N PRO A 108 11.60 -16.96 -20.30
CA PRO A 108 10.57 -17.20 -19.29
C PRO A 108 10.26 -15.99 -18.40
N ASN A 109 11.10 -14.95 -18.46
CA ASN A 109 11.02 -13.78 -17.57
C ASN A 109 10.81 -12.47 -18.34
N LYS A 110 10.35 -12.54 -19.60
CA LYS A 110 10.10 -11.37 -20.43
C LYS A 110 9.13 -10.38 -19.78
N VAL A 111 8.10 -10.91 -19.11
CA VAL A 111 7.12 -10.17 -18.31
C VAL A 111 7.15 -10.76 -16.91
N ALA A 112 7.89 -10.10 -16.01
CA ALA A 112 8.07 -10.52 -14.62
C ALA A 112 7.95 -9.31 -13.67
N PRO A 113 7.55 -9.54 -12.40
CA PRO A 113 7.56 -8.48 -11.40
C PRO A 113 9.00 -8.04 -11.08
N ASP A 114 9.24 -6.73 -11.11
CA ASP A 114 10.51 -6.12 -10.73
C ASP A 114 10.38 -5.49 -9.34
N LEU A 115 11.16 -6.00 -8.38
CA LEU A 115 11.18 -5.54 -6.98
C LEU A 115 12.32 -4.54 -6.78
N SER A 116 12.00 -3.39 -6.22
CA SER A 116 12.95 -2.31 -5.92
C SER A 116 12.67 -1.70 -4.56
N LEU A 117 13.67 -1.02 -3.99
CA LEU A 117 13.43 -0.15 -2.84
C LEU A 117 12.60 1.05 -3.28
N LEU A 118 11.64 1.45 -2.44
CA LEU A 118 10.89 2.67 -2.64
C LEU A 118 11.71 3.85 -2.11
N GLU A 119 12.34 4.58 -3.03
CA GLU A 119 13.08 5.79 -2.69
C GLU A 119 12.16 6.86 -2.11
N ASN A 120 12.62 7.55 -1.06
CA ASN A 120 11.90 8.65 -0.40
C ASN A 120 10.49 8.24 0.08
N ALA A 121 10.33 7.01 0.56
CA ALA A 121 9.10 6.58 1.21
C ALA A 121 8.82 7.50 2.41
N ASP A 122 7.68 8.20 2.35
CA ASP A 122 7.22 9.12 3.37
C ASP A 122 5.67 9.03 3.47
N ARG A 123 5.08 9.68 4.47
CA ARG A 123 3.63 9.84 4.62
C ARG A 123 2.99 10.43 3.37
N ASP A 124 3.66 11.40 2.77
CA ASP A 124 3.29 12.04 1.51
C ASP A 124 4.35 11.74 0.45
N MET A 125 4.01 10.89 -0.51
CA MET A 125 4.96 10.47 -1.54
C MET A 125 4.37 10.60 -2.95
N ASN A 126 5.25 10.82 -3.94
CA ASN A 126 4.88 10.86 -5.34
C ASN A 126 5.50 9.67 -6.07
N ILE A 127 4.66 8.91 -6.76
CA ILE A 127 5.03 7.67 -7.42
C ILE A 127 4.68 7.77 -8.88
N ILE A 128 5.62 7.38 -9.72
CA ILE A 128 5.45 7.35 -11.16
C ILE A 128 4.98 5.95 -11.57
N LEU A 129 3.79 5.87 -12.15
CA LEU A 129 3.19 4.64 -12.65
C LEU A 129 3.39 4.55 -14.16
N SER A 130 4.04 3.48 -14.62
CA SER A 130 4.19 3.20 -16.04
C SER A 130 2.83 2.95 -16.72
N PRO A 131 2.71 3.18 -18.04
CA PRO A 131 1.57 2.69 -18.81
C PRO A 131 1.36 1.19 -18.61
N TYR A 132 0.11 0.72 -18.67
CA TYR A 132 -0.22 -0.72 -18.63
C TYR A 132 0.54 -1.49 -17.55
N SER A 133 0.43 -1.03 -16.31
CA SER A 133 1.21 -1.56 -15.20
C SER A 133 0.36 -1.89 -13.98
N LEU A 134 0.82 -2.89 -13.23
CA LEU A 134 0.41 -3.16 -11.86
C LEU A 134 1.58 -2.83 -10.94
N THR A 135 1.37 -1.95 -9.97
CA THR A 135 2.36 -1.56 -8.97
C THR A 135 1.87 -1.93 -7.58
N SER A 136 2.70 -2.62 -6.80
CA SER A 136 2.52 -2.86 -5.36
C SER A 136 3.51 -2.04 -4.57
N LEU A 137 3.06 -1.45 -3.47
CA LEU A 137 3.88 -0.75 -2.49
C LEU A 137 3.70 -1.42 -1.15
N ASP A 138 4.79 -1.81 -0.53
CA ASP A 138 4.78 -2.46 0.76
C ASP A 138 5.48 -1.53 1.75
N LEU A 139 4.69 -0.99 2.68
CA LEU A 139 5.11 0.01 3.67
C LEU A 139 5.02 -0.64 5.06
N LEU A 140 6.13 -0.66 5.79
CA LEU A 140 6.14 -1.11 7.17
C LEU A 140 5.37 -0.11 8.04
N THR A 141 4.44 -0.60 8.86
CA THR A 141 3.70 0.21 9.84
C THR A 141 4.22 -0.11 11.22
N GLU A 142 4.48 0.90 12.06
CA GLU A 142 4.82 0.61 13.45
C GLU A 142 3.59 0.08 14.19
N SER A 143 3.77 -1.07 14.82
CA SER A 143 2.84 -1.59 15.80
C SER A 143 2.85 -0.67 17.02
N ASN A 144 1.90 0.28 17.11
CA ASN A 144 1.61 0.91 18.39
C ASN A 144 1.12 -0.20 19.32
N ASN A 145 2.01 -0.71 20.17
CA ASN A 145 1.61 -1.39 21.39
C ASN A 145 0.86 -0.33 22.21
N ILE A 146 -0.47 -0.24 22.03
CA ILE A 146 -1.32 0.55 22.90
C ILE A 146 -1.18 -0.10 24.28
N ARG A 147 -0.26 0.43 25.08
CA ARG A 147 -0.13 0.08 26.49
C ARG A 147 -1.42 0.57 27.15
N MET A 148 -2.41 -0.31 27.23
CA MET A 148 -3.51 -0.16 28.18
C MET A 148 -2.86 0.09 29.55
N PRO A 149 -3.14 1.21 30.23
CA PRO A 149 -2.80 1.31 31.64
C PRO A 149 -3.51 0.16 32.34
N GLN A 150 -2.78 -0.73 33.03
CA GLN A 150 -3.39 -1.67 33.93
C GLN A 150 -4.12 -0.87 35.01
N THR A 151 -5.44 -0.73 34.87
CA THR A 151 -6.32 -0.35 35.96
C THR A 151 -6.45 -1.56 36.87
N ASN A 152 -5.53 -1.69 37.82
CA ASN A 152 -5.69 -2.58 38.95
C ASN A 152 -6.81 -2.02 39.85
N SER A 153 -8.06 -2.37 39.56
CA SER A 153 -9.16 -2.17 40.52
C SER A 153 -9.66 -3.53 40.99
N SER A 154 -8.94 -4.12 41.96
CA SER A 154 -9.52 -5.13 42.83
C SER A 154 -10.38 -4.40 43.85
N ALA A 155 -11.67 -4.29 43.59
CA ALA A 155 -12.67 -3.95 44.59
C ALA A 155 -13.45 -5.23 44.92
N ARG A 156 -13.08 -5.84 46.04
CA ARG A 156 -13.80 -6.97 46.65
C ARG A 156 -15.09 -6.40 47.26
N PRO A 157 -16.29 -6.85 46.87
CA PRO A 157 -17.50 -6.46 47.59
C PRO A 157 -17.56 -7.29 48.88
N SER A 158 -17.58 -6.61 50.02
CA SER A 158 -18.01 -7.20 51.28
C SER A 158 -19.51 -7.04 51.39
N ILE A 159 -20.25 -8.15 51.40
CA ILE A 159 -21.53 -8.30 52.09
C ILE A 159 -21.52 -9.68 52.75
#